data_AF-A0A7Y2X7T6-F1
#
_entry.id   AF-A0A7Y2X7T6-F1
#
_cell.length_a   1.000
_cell.length_b   1.000
_cell.length_c   1.000
_cell.angle_alpha   90.00
_cell.angle_beta   90.00
_cell.angle_gamma   90.00
#
_symmetry.space_group_name_H-M   'P 1'
#
loop_
_entity.id
_entity.type
_entity.pdbx_description
1 polymer ?
#
loop_
_entity_poly.entity_id
_entity_poly.type
_entity_poly.pdbx_seq_one_letter_code
_entity_poly.pdbx_strand_id
1 'polypeptide(L)'
;QLAYLRRLARSHLVIIIFFINTELFKLIDKPAKNTEEIYHKTIAEKFAFEKRLIVKELAQYSIQSILTTPQNLSINTINKYLELKARGLI
;
A
#
# COMPACT_ATOMS: atom_id res chain seq x y z
N GLN A 1 9.71 13.14 2.60
CA GLN A 1 8.28 13.21 3.00
C GLN A 1 7.97 12.53 4.34
N LEU A 2 8.67 11.46 4.73
CA LEU A 2 8.47 10.74 5.99
C LEU A 2 8.46 11.63 7.26
N ALA A 3 9.32 12.65 7.33
CA ALA A 3 9.36 13.59 8.46
C ALA A 3 8.03 14.35 8.67
N TYR A 4 7.33 14.70 7.59
CA TYR A 4 6.03 15.37 7.66
C TYR A 4 4.95 14.43 8.18
N LEU A 5 4.91 13.20 7.66
CA LEU A 5 3.97 12.16 8.09
C LEU A 5 4.16 11.80 9.57
N ARG A 6 5.43 11.70 10.02
CA ARG A 6 5.77 11.51 11.43
C ARG A 6 5.27 12.66 12.31
N ARG A 7 5.36 13.91 11.84
CA ARG A 7 4.88 15.07 12.59
C ARG A 7 3.35 15.06 12.74
N LEU A 8 2.62 14.73 11.68
CA LEU A 8 1.16 14.60 11.74
C LEU A 8 0.72 13.45 12.65
N ALA A 9 1.36 12.28 12.53
CA ALA A 9 1.04 11.09 13.32
C ALA A 9 1.27 11.25 14.83
N ARG A 10 2.08 12.24 15.25
CA ARG A 10 2.26 12.56 16.68
C ARG A 10 1.06 13.27 17.30
N SER A 11 0.26 13.98 16.50
CA SER A 11 -0.84 14.81 16.97
C SER A 11 -2.22 14.27 16.57
N HIS A 12 -2.28 13.37 15.58
CA HIS A 12 -3.51 12.83 15.05
C HIS A 12 -3.32 11.36 14.67
N LEU A 13 -4.40 10.59 14.71
CA LEU A 13 -4.41 9.26 14.11
C LEU A 13 -4.41 9.41 12.58
N VAL A 14 -3.32 9.00 11.94
CA VAL A 14 -3.14 9.09 10.49
C VAL A 14 -3.08 7.69 9.89
N ILE A 15 -3.85 7.47 8.83
CA ILE A 15 -3.86 6.24 8.04
C ILE A 15 -3.43 6.57 6.62
N ILE A 16 -2.41 5.88 6.12
CA ILE A 16 -1.91 6.05 4.74
C ILE A 16 -2.39 4.90 3.86
N ILE A 17 -2.93 5.21 2.68
CA ILE A 17 -3.46 4.21 1.75
C ILE A 17 -2.51 4.07 0.56
N PHE A 18 -2.03 2.85 0.34
CA PHE A 18 -1.22 2.47 -0.81
C PHE A 18 -2.06 1.63 -1.77
N PHE A 19 -2.15 2.09 -3.02
CA PHE A 19 -2.84 1.34 -4.06
C PHE A 19 -1.91 0.43 -4.84
N ILE A 20 -2.35 -0.81 -5.04
CA ILE A 20 -1.75 -1.73 -6.01
C ILE A 20 -2.42 -1.46 -7.37
N ASN A 21 -1.63 -1.16 -8.40
CA ASN A 21 -2.16 -0.95 -9.75
C ASN A 21 -2.51 -2.32 -10.37
N THR A 22 -3.80 -2.60 -10.51
CA THR A 22 -4.30 -3.87 -11.01
C THR A 22 -4.15 -4.03 -12.53
N GLU A 23 -4.06 -2.94 -13.30
CA GLU A 23 -3.78 -3.00 -14.74
C GLU A 23 -2.35 -3.43 -15.00
N LEU A 24 -1.41 -2.92 -14.19
CA LEU A 24 -0.01 -3.33 -14.23
C LEU A 24 0.11 -4.85 -14.00
N PHE A 25 -0.65 -5.40 -13.04
CA PHE A 25 -0.66 -6.85 -12.77
C PHE A 25 -1.29 -7.68 -13.91
N LYS A 26 -2.31 -7.18 -14.59
CA LYS A 26 -2.92 -7.87 -15.74
C LYS A 26 -1.97 -8.00 -16.93
N LEU A 27 -1.00 -7.08 -17.06
CA LEU A 27 0.07 -7.15 -18.07
C LEU A 27 1.14 -8.20 -17.73
N ILE A 28 1.34 -8.52 -16.45
CA ILE A 28 2.33 -9.51 -15.97
C ILE A 28 1.88 -10.96 -16.21
N ASP A 29 0.56 -11.19 -16.15
CA ASP A 29 -0.04 -12.53 -16.08
C ASP A 29 -0.23 -13.18 -17.47
N LYS A 30 0.04 -12.43 -18.55
CA LYS A 30 0.10 -12.98 -19.91
C LYS A 30 1.52 -13.44 -20.22
N PRO A 31 1.71 -14.55 -20.96
CA PRO A 31 3.04 -14.99 -21.37
C PRO A 31 3.69 -13.89 -22.20
N ALA A 32 4.83 -13.38 -21.73
CA ALA A 32 5.55 -12.29 -22.36
C ALA A 32 6.04 -12.73 -23.76
N LYS A 33 5.52 -12.10 -24.82
CA LYS A 33 5.87 -12.38 -26.22
C LYS A 33 6.95 -11.44 -26.76
N ASN A 34 7.26 -10.35 -26.05
CA ASN A 34 8.17 -9.30 -26.49
C ASN A 34 8.92 -8.67 -25.29
N THR A 35 9.98 -7.92 -25.58
CA THR A 35 10.87 -7.28 -24.59
C THR A 35 10.13 -6.27 -23.70
N GLU A 36 9.10 -5.62 -24.22
CA GLU A 36 8.25 -4.66 -23.49
C GLU A 36 7.45 -5.34 -22.38
N GLU A 37 6.89 -6.52 -22.63
CA GLU A 37 6.17 -7.31 -21.62
C GLU A 37 7.12 -7.84 -20.51
N ILE A 38 8.37 -8.19 -20.84
CA ILE A 38 9.41 -8.55 -19.84
C ILE A 38 9.76 -7.33 -18.96
N TYR A 39 9.87 -6.15 -19.56
CA TYR A 39 10.13 -4.90 -18.86
C TYR A 39 9.00 -4.56 -17.88
N HIS A 40 7.74 -4.62 -18.33
CA HIS A 40 6.56 -4.42 -17.48
C HIS A 40 6.50 -5.41 -16.32
N LYS A 41 6.80 -6.68 -16.58
CA LYS A 41 6.84 -7.73 -15.55
C LYS A 41 7.84 -7.44 -14.44
N THR A 42 9.07 -7.15 -14.82
CA THR A 42 10.16 -6.90 -13.86
C THR A 42 9.92 -5.62 -13.06
N ILE A 43 9.42 -4.57 -13.72
CA ILE A 43 9.11 -3.30 -13.03
C ILE A 43 7.95 -3.47 -12.07
N ALA A 44 6.88 -4.16 -12.47
CA ALA A 44 5.74 -4.35 -11.59
C ALA A 44 6.08 -5.15 -10.33
N GLU A 45 6.90 -6.19 -10.46
CA GLU A 45 7.44 -6.96 -9.33
C GLU A 45 8.30 -6.06 -8.41
N LYS A 46 9.17 -5.24 -8.99
CA LYS A 46 9.98 -4.26 -8.24
C LYS A 46 9.11 -3.25 -7.49
N PHE A 47 8.10 -2.67 -8.15
CA PHE A 47 7.17 -1.71 -7.52
C PHE A 47 6.36 -2.35 -6.39
N ALA A 48 5.90 -3.58 -6.57
CA ALA A 48 5.18 -4.31 -5.53
C ALA A 48 6.09 -4.57 -4.31
N PHE A 49 7.34 -4.94 -4.55
CA PHE A 49 8.34 -5.12 -3.49
C PHE A 49 8.65 -3.81 -2.76
N GLU A 50 8.90 -2.71 -3.49
CA GLU A 50 9.17 -1.39 -2.91
C GLU A 50 8.00 -0.89 -2.06
N LYS A 51 6.75 -1.05 -2.52
CA LYS A 51 5.58 -0.68 -1.71
C LYS A 51 5.47 -1.47 -0.42
N ARG A 52 5.78 -2.77 -0.44
CA ARG A 52 5.82 -3.58 0.78
C ARG A 52 6.92 -3.10 1.73
N LEU A 53 8.07 -2.70 1.20
CA LEU A 53 9.18 -2.16 1.98
C LEU A 53 8.80 -0.83 2.66
N ILE A 54 8.16 0.07 1.92
CA ILE A 54 7.64 1.36 2.44
C ILE A 54 6.61 1.13 3.55
N VAL A 55 5.66 0.22 3.34
CA VAL A 55 4.66 -0.15 4.36
C VAL A 55 5.34 -0.67 5.63
N LYS A 56 6.36 -1.51 5.48
CA LYS A 56 7.14 -2.03 6.60
C LYS A 56 7.90 -0.92 7.34
N GLU A 57 8.48 0.03 6.62
CA GLU A 57 9.18 1.17 7.21
C GLU A 57 8.21 2.09 7.97
N LEU A 58 7.03 2.38 7.41
CA LEU A 58 5.99 3.18 8.09
C LEU A 58 5.50 2.51 9.38
N ALA A 59 5.34 1.18 9.37
CA ALA A 59 4.95 0.42 10.55
C ALA A 59 5.98 0.54 11.69
N GLN A 60 7.28 0.63 11.39
CA GLN A 60 8.33 0.87 12.41
C GLN A 60 8.18 2.21 13.12
N TYR A 61 7.53 3.20 12.49
CA TYR A 61 7.25 4.50 13.07
C TYR A 61 5.83 4.61 13.64
N SER A 62 5.14 3.49 13.84
CA SER A 62 3.74 3.42 14.30
C SER A 62 2.75 4.16 13.40
N ILE A 63 3.11 4.42 12.14
CA ILE A 63 2.23 5.05 11.16
C ILE A 63 1.34 3.96 10.56
N GLN A 64 0.03 4.09 10.76
CA GLN A 64 -0.93 3.12 10.24
C GLN A 64 -1.00 3.21 8.71
N SER A 65 -1.04 2.08 8.03
CA SER A 65 -1.19 2.04 6.58
C SER A 65 -2.02 0.85 6.11
N ILE A 66 -2.61 1.02 4.92
CA ILE A 66 -3.39 0.00 4.21
C ILE A 66 -2.77 -0.17 2.82
N LEU A 67 -2.39 -1.40 2.48
CA LEU A 67 -1.99 -1.75 1.11
C LEU A 67 -3.14 -2.53 0.46
N THR A 68 -3.80 -1.95 -0.54
CA THR A 68 -5.00 -2.54 -1.14
C THR A 68 -5.14 -2.22 -2.63
N THR A 69 -6.03 -2.92 -3.32
CA THR A 69 -6.45 -2.53 -4.67
C THR A 69 -7.55 -1.47 -4.58
N PRO A 70 -7.75 -0.63 -5.61
CA PRO A 70 -8.85 0.35 -5.62
C PRO A 70 -10.22 -0.28 -5.34
N GLN A 71 -10.47 -1.47 -5.91
CA GLN A 71 -11.74 -2.19 -5.76
C GLN A 71 -12.00 -2.61 -4.30
N ASN A 72 -10.95 -2.91 -3.55
CA ASN A 72 -11.06 -3.41 -2.17
C ASN A 72 -10.93 -2.28 -1.12
N LEU A 73 -10.87 -1.02 -1.53
CA LEU A 73 -10.65 0.12 -0.64
C LEU A 73 -11.70 0.22 0.47
N SER A 74 -12.98 0.16 0.12
CA SER A 74 -14.08 0.37 1.07
C SER A 74 -14.06 -0.67 2.18
N ILE A 75 -13.95 -1.95 1.82
CA ILE A 75 -13.91 -3.05 2.78
C ILE A 75 -12.68 -2.94 3.69
N ASN A 76 -11.50 -2.69 3.12
CA ASN A 76 -10.28 -2.58 3.92
C ASN A 76 -10.27 -1.35 4.84
N THR A 77 -10.86 -0.24 4.40
CA THR A 77 -11.01 0.96 5.22
C THR A 77 -11.95 0.70 6.41
N ILE A 78 -13.08 0.04 6.19
CA ILE A 78 -14.02 -0.34 7.25
C ILE A 78 -13.33 -1.28 8.25
N ASN A 79 -12.63 -2.31 7.76
CA ASN A 79 -11.90 -3.24 8.62
C ASN A 79 -10.84 -2.50 9.46
N LYS A 80 -10.12 -1.56 8.85
CA LYS A 80 -9.12 -0.77 9.57
C LYS A 80 -9.76 0.12 10.63
N TYR A 81 -10.90 0.74 10.34
CA TYR A 81 -11.66 1.50 11.33
C TYR A 81 -12.08 0.62 12.53
N LEU A 82 -12.64 -0.56 12.27
CA LEU A 82 -13.06 -1.48 13.34
C LEU A 82 -11.88 -1.95 14.19
N GLU A 83 -10.73 -2.25 13.57
CA GLU A 83 -9.47 -2.57 14.27
C GLU A 83 -9.05 -1.44 15.21
N LEU A 84 -9.08 -0.19 14.73
CA LEU A 84 -8.66 0.98 15.51
C LEU A 84 -9.61 1.25 16.68
N LYS A 85 -10.93 1.13 16.44
CA LYS A 85 -11.95 1.26 17.47
C LYS A 85 -11.84 0.18 18.55
N ALA A 86 -11.61 -1.08 18.16
CA ALA A 86 -11.41 -2.18 19.11
C ALA A 86 -10.17 -1.99 20.01
N ARG A 87 -9.17 -1.25 19.53
CA ARG A 87 -7.97 -0.87 20.29
C ARG A 87 -8.13 0.41 21.12
N GLY A 88 -9.28 1.07 21.08
CA GLY A 88 -9.52 2.33 21.79
C GLY A 88 -8.73 3.53 21.25
N LEU A 89 -8.30 3.48 19.99
CA LEU A 89 -7.56 4.56 19.34
C LEU A 89 -8.49 5.66 18.77
N ILE A 90 -9.79 5.36 18.65
CA ILE A 90 -10.89 6.22 18.18
C ILE A 90 -12.19 5.82 18.88
#